data_AF-A0A846MLI0-F1
#
_entry.id   AF-A0A846MLI0-F1
#
_cell.length_a   1.000
_cell.length_b   1.000
_cell.length_c   1.000
_cell.angle_alpha   90.00
_cell.angle_beta   90.00
_cell.angle_gamma   90.00
#
_symmetry.space_group_name_H-M   'P 1'
#
loop_
_entity.id
_entity.type
_entity.pdbx_description
1 polymer ?
#
loop_
_entity_poly.entity_id
_entity_poly.type
_entity_poly.pdbx_seq_one_letter_code
_entity_poly.pdbx_strand_id
1 'polypeptide(L)'
;MRCKAIGIGDLRLLGYRDKTVEFEDEELLADRIGEIVAETNPSLVITFYPGYSVHPDHDACGAAVIRALKRLPKDKRPTVHCVAFAKNCEQDLGKPDVIRDVSSFIEKKLAAIQAHRSQTEGLMKAAKKRGGDALEWLKTERFWTYKWDD
;
A
#
# COMPACT_ATOMS: atom_id res chain seq x y z
N MET A 1 1.69 -0.25 19.46
CA MET A 1 2.01 1.14 19.87
C MET A 1 2.34 2.10 18.71
N ARG A 2 2.39 1.69 17.43
CA ARG A 2 2.78 2.56 16.30
C ARG A 2 1.61 3.02 15.42
N CYS A 3 0.75 2.08 15.03
CA CYS A 3 -0.52 2.36 14.34
C CYS A 3 -1.40 3.34 15.14
N LYS A 4 -1.46 3.19 16.48
CA LYS A 4 -2.14 4.13 17.38
C LYS A 4 -1.63 5.57 17.27
N ALA A 5 -0.32 5.78 17.06
CA ALA A 5 0.26 7.11 16.96
C ALA A 5 -0.25 7.88 15.73
N ILE A 6 -0.68 7.18 14.68
CA ILE A 6 -1.32 7.77 13.49
C ILE A 6 -2.85 7.71 13.51
N GLY A 7 -3.45 7.17 14.57
CA GLY A 7 -4.91 7.06 14.73
C GLY A 7 -5.51 5.75 14.25
N ILE A 8 -4.70 4.75 13.89
CA ILE A 8 -5.18 3.43 13.51
C ILE A 8 -5.55 2.64 14.78
N GLY A 9 -6.84 2.33 14.92
CA GLY A 9 -7.40 1.54 16.03
C GLY A 9 -7.50 0.04 15.75
N ASP A 10 -7.65 -0.35 14.48
CA ASP A 10 -7.71 -1.75 14.04
C ASP A 10 -6.41 -2.10 13.29
N LEU A 11 -5.64 -3.03 13.86
CA LEU A 11 -4.42 -3.57 13.26
C LEU A 11 -4.50 -5.09 13.29
N ARG A 12 -4.40 -5.69 12.10
CA ARG A 12 -4.47 -7.14 11.92
C ARG A 12 -3.16 -7.63 11.32
N LEU A 13 -2.56 -8.63 11.96
CA LEU A 13 -1.40 -9.36 11.43
C LEU A 13 -1.92 -10.70 10.91
N LEU A 14 -1.74 -10.96 9.62
CA LEU A 14 -2.29 -12.15 8.97
C LEU A 14 -1.43 -13.42 9.16
N GLY A 15 -0.24 -13.28 9.75
CA GLY A 15 0.60 -14.42 10.15
C GLY A 15 1.47 -15.01 9.03
N TYR A 16 1.46 -14.43 7.82
CA TYR A 16 2.35 -14.85 6.74
C TYR A 16 3.81 -14.52 7.03
N ARG A 17 4.70 -15.38 6.51
CA ARG A 17 6.14 -15.21 6.65
C ARG A 17 6.64 -14.17 5.64
N ASP A 18 7.55 -13.32 6.10
CA ASP A 18 8.20 -12.29 5.28
C ASP A 18 9.01 -12.93 4.14
N LYS A 19 8.92 -12.36 2.92
CA LYS A 19 9.54 -12.83 1.68
C LYS A 19 9.04 -14.18 1.17
N THR A 20 7.82 -14.55 1.55
CA THR A 20 7.22 -15.80 1.07
C THR A 20 5.76 -15.66 0.69
N VAL A 21 5.21 -14.44 0.68
CA VAL A 21 3.78 -14.21 0.36
C VAL A 21 3.45 -14.68 -1.06
N GLU A 22 4.41 -14.57 -1.99
CA GLU A 22 4.31 -15.03 -3.37
C GLU A 22 4.22 -16.56 -3.52
N PHE A 23 4.54 -17.33 -2.46
CA PHE A 23 4.44 -18.79 -2.45
C PHE A 23 3.19 -19.30 -1.72
N GLU A 24 2.40 -18.41 -1.11
CA GLU A 24 1.15 -18.78 -0.48
C GLU A 24 0.10 -19.16 -1.52
N ASP A 25 -0.91 -19.93 -1.11
CA ASP A 25 -2.05 -20.21 -1.97
C ASP A 25 -2.82 -18.90 -2.24
N GLU A 26 -2.87 -18.52 -3.52
CA GLU A 26 -3.46 -17.27 -3.97
C GLU A 26 -4.95 -17.14 -3.66
N GLU A 27 -5.69 -18.25 -3.68
CA GLU A 27 -7.13 -18.28 -3.40
C GLU A 27 -7.37 -18.15 -1.89
N LEU A 28 -6.59 -18.84 -1.06
CA LEU A 28 -6.66 -18.72 0.40
C LEU A 28 -6.27 -17.31 0.89
N LEU A 29 -5.24 -16.71 0.31
CA LEU A 29 -4.84 -15.35 0.62
C LEU A 29 -5.95 -14.35 0.25
N ALA A 30 -6.56 -14.53 -0.93
CA ALA A 30 -7.69 -13.69 -1.36
C ALA A 30 -8.95 -13.93 -0.52
N ASP A 31 -9.26 -15.17 -0.13
CA ASP A 31 -10.36 -15.48 0.79
C ASP A 31 -10.18 -14.75 2.12
N ARG A 32 -8.98 -14.81 2.69
CA ARG A 32 -8.67 -14.13 3.95
C ARG A 32 -8.83 -12.61 3.87
N ILE A 33 -8.44 -12.02 2.74
CA ILE A 33 -8.67 -10.59 2.49
C ILE A 33 -10.16 -10.31 2.29
N GLY A 34 -10.87 -11.18 1.57
CA GLY A 34 -12.32 -11.09 1.34
C GLY A 34 -13.12 -11.09 2.65
N GLU A 35 -12.75 -11.93 3.61
CA GLU A 35 -13.33 -11.92 4.97
C GLU A 35 -13.21 -10.55 5.64
N ILE A 36 -12.02 -9.94 5.56
CA ILE A 36 -11.76 -8.61 6.15
C ILE A 36 -12.58 -7.53 5.43
N VAL A 37 -12.66 -7.60 4.10
CA VAL A 37 -13.46 -6.67 3.29
C VAL A 37 -14.94 -6.79 3.64
N ALA A 38 -15.46 -8.01 3.78
CA ALA A 38 -16.85 -8.25 4.17
C ALA A 38 -17.16 -7.71 5.58
N GLU A 39 -16.23 -7.89 6.53
CA GLU A 39 -16.39 -7.39 7.89
C GLU A 39 -16.32 -5.86 7.98
N THR A 40 -15.38 -5.24 7.27
CA THR A 40 -15.10 -3.81 7.39
C THR A 40 -15.90 -2.94 6.42
N ASN A 41 -16.45 -3.53 5.36
CA ASN A 41 -17.19 -2.87 4.29
C ASN A 41 -16.54 -1.54 3.86
N PRO A 42 -15.28 -1.56 3.40
CA PRO A 42 -14.53 -0.34 3.14
C PRO A 42 -15.12 0.40 1.93
N SER A 43 -15.07 1.73 1.93
CA SER A 43 -15.38 2.54 0.74
C SER A 43 -14.13 2.79 -0.14
N LEU A 44 -12.95 2.65 0.45
CA LEU A 44 -11.65 2.82 -0.18
C LEU A 44 -10.69 1.74 0.32
N VAL A 45 -9.97 1.12 -0.61
CA VAL A 45 -8.84 0.22 -0.32
C VAL A 45 -7.57 0.83 -0.90
N ILE A 46 -6.51 0.91 -0.09
CA ILE A 46 -5.17 1.32 -0.53
C ILE A 46 -4.28 0.08 -0.53
N THR A 47 -3.67 -0.25 -1.66
CA THR A 47 -2.83 -1.44 -1.81
C THR A 47 -1.69 -1.20 -2.83
N PHE A 48 -0.90 -2.23 -3.10
CA PHE A 48 0.11 -2.23 -4.15
C PHE A 48 -0.53 -2.47 -5.53
N TYR A 49 0.01 -1.84 -6.57
CA TYR A 49 -0.39 -2.17 -7.94
C TYR A 49 0.29 -3.49 -8.35
N PRO A 50 -0.46 -4.57 -8.66
CA PRO A 50 0.13 -5.86 -9.03
C PRO A 50 1.02 -5.73 -10.27
N GLY A 51 2.27 -6.19 -10.16
CA GLY A 51 3.27 -6.17 -11.24
C GLY A 51 4.09 -4.88 -11.32
N TYR A 52 3.78 -3.86 -10.51
CA TYR A 52 4.48 -2.57 -10.53
C TYR A 52 5.06 -2.17 -9.17
N SER A 53 5.29 -3.14 -8.28
CA SER A 53 5.75 -2.90 -6.91
C SER A 53 7.13 -3.48 -6.59
N VAL A 54 7.86 -3.96 -7.62
CA VAL A 54 9.27 -4.44 -7.63
C VAL A 54 9.53 -5.70 -6.79
N HIS A 55 8.96 -5.80 -5.59
CA HIS A 55 9.12 -6.93 -4.70
C HIS A 55 7.96 -7.94 -4.88
N PRO A 56 8.24 -9.25 -4.99
CA PRO A 56 7.23 -10.29 -5.15
C PRO A 56 6.11 -10.23 -4.10
N ASP A 57 6.42 -10.10 -2.80
CA ASP A 57 5.39 -9.95 -1.75
C ASP A 57 4.43 -8.78 -1.98
N HIS A 58 4.91 -7.65 -2.50
CA HIS A 58 4.05 -6.50 -2.78
C HIS A 58 3.09 -6.82 -3.92
N ASP A 59 3.60 -7.44 -4.99
CA ASP A 59 2.80 -7.82 -6.15
C ASP A 59 1.79 -8.91 -5.79
N ALA A 60 2.19 -9.93 -5.02
CA ALA A 60 1.32 -10.99 -4.53
C ALA A 60 0.23 -10.47 -3.59
N CYS A 61 0.58 -9.59 -2.64
CA CYS A 61 -0.38 -8.94 -1.75
C CYS A 61 -1.37 -8.06 -2.52
N GLY A 62 -0.88 -7.24 -3.45
CA GLY A 62 -1.72 -6.46 -4.35
C GLY A 62 -2.69 -7.34 -5.14
N ALA A 63 -2.18 -8.41 -5.75
CA ALA A 63 -2.97 -9.34 -6.56
C ALA A 63 -4.08 -10.01 -5.75
N ALA A 64 -3.78 -10.43 -4.53
CA ALA A 64 -4.76 -11.04 -3.65
C ALA A 64 -5.87 -10.06 -3.22
N VAL A 65 -5.52 -8.79 -2.96
CA VAL A 65 -6.53 -7.73 -2.72
C VAL A 65 -7.43 -7.56 -3.94
N ILE A 66 -6.86 -7.42 -5.13
CA ILE A 66 -7.64 -7.26 -6.36
C ILE A 66 -8.55 -8.47 -6.61
N ARG A 67 -8.03 -9.69 -6.44
CA ARG A 67 -8.78 -10.94 -6.57
C ARG A 67 -9.97 -10.97 -5.62
N ALA A 68 -9.75 -10.67 -4.34
CA ALA A 68 -10.81 -10.63 -3.32
C ALA A 68 -11.91 -9.63 -3.69
N LEU A 69 -11.53 -8.43 -4.13
CA LEU A 69 -12.48 -7.38 -4.52
C LEU A 69 -13.20 -7.70 -5.84
N LYS A 70 -12.57 -8.40 -6.79
CA LYS A 70 -13.19 -8.79 -8.05
C LYS A 70 -14.36 -9.76 -7.85
N ARG A 71 -14.33 -10.56 -6.78
CA ARG A 71 -15.43 -11.47 -6.37
C ARG A 71 -16.69 -10.72 -5.91
N LEU A 72 -16.60 -9.44 -5.55
CA LEU A 72 -17.76 -8.62 -5.21
C LEU A 72 -18.55 -8.22 -6.47
N PRO A 73 -19.88 -8.02 -6.35
CA PRO A 73 -20.68 -7.37 -7.38
C PRO A 73 -20.06 -6.02 -7.78
N LYS A 74 -20.07 -5.68 -9.07
CA LYS A 74 -19.41 -4.48 -9.61
C LYS A 74 -19.81 -3.19 -8.88
N ASP A 75 -21.09 -3.05 -8.53
CA ASP A 75 -21.66 -1.90 -7.81
C ASP A 75 -21.31 -1.87 -6.31
N LYS A 76 -20.73 -2.95 -5.79
CA LYS A 76 -20.29 -3.08 -4.39
C LYS A 76 -18.77 -2.98 -4.23
N ARG A 77 -18.01 -2.90 -5.32
CA ARG A 77 -16.55 -2.78 -5.25
C ARG A 77 -16.16 -1.40 -4.69
N PRO A 78 -15.27 -1.33 -3.70
CA PRO A 78 -14.75 -0.04 -3.24
C PRO A 78 -13.90 0.62 -4.31
N THR A 79 -13.64 1.92 -4.14
CA THR A 79 -12.54 2.56 -4.85
C THR A 79 -11.23 1.88 -4.45
N VAL A 80 -10.33 1.62 -5.39
CA VAL A 80 -9.01 1.03 -5.09
C VAL A 80 -7.93 2.00 -5.55
N HIS A 81 -7.12 2.47 -4.60
CA HIS A 81 -5.94 3.28 -4.86
C HIS A 81 -4.69 2.41 -4.74
N CYS A 82 -3.97 2.29 -5.83
CA CYS A 82 -2.78 1.46 -5.93
C CYS A 82 -1.51 2.31 -5.90
N VAL A 83 -0.54 1.88 -5.11
CA VAL A 83 0.83 2.41 -5.12
C VAL A 83 1.65 1.61 -6.13
N ALA A 84 2.30 2.30 -7.07
CA ALA A 84 3.21 1.71 -8.06
C ALA A 84 4.53 2.49 -8.06
N PHE A 85 5.65 1.78 -8.19
CA PHE A 85 6.99 2.39 -8.21
C PHE A 85 8.03 1.60 -9.02
N ALA A 86 7.59 0.63 -9.84
CA ALA A 86 8.42 0.06 -10.88
C ALA A 86 8.80 1.14 -11.92
N LYS A 87 9.96 1.01 -12.56
CA LYS A 87 10.51 2.04 -13.46
C LYS A 87 9.60 2.37 -14.65
N ASN A 88 8.82 1.40 -15.10
CA ASN A 88 7.90 1.49 -16.23
C ASN A 88 6.46 1.85 -15.83
N CYS A 89 6.14 2.07 -14.54
CA CYS A 89 4.75 2.26 -14.11
C CYS A 89 4.08 3.46 -14.81
N GLU A 90 4.77 4.59 -14.99
CA GLU A 90 4.19 5.74 -15.71
C GLU A 90 4.05 5.51 -17.22
N GLN A 91 4.90 4.67 -17.81
CA GLN A 91 4.80 4.32 -19.23
C GLN A 91 3.58 3.44 -19.49
N ASP A 92 3.35 2.47 -18.62
CA ASP A 92 2.30 1.45 -18.85
C ASP A 92 0.95 1.86 -18.24
N LEU A 93 0.95 2.52 -17.08
CA LEU A 93 -0.26 2.94 -16.35
C LEU A 93 -0.64 4.40 -16.60
N GLY A 94 0.21 5.17 -17.25
CA GLY A 94 0.12 6.63 -17.31
C GLY A 94 0.49 7.30 -15.98
N LYS A 95 0.24 8.61 -15.87
CA LYS A 95 0.50 9.37 -14.64
C LYS A 95 -0.46 8.98 -13.52
N PRO A 96 -0.06 9.05 -12.24
CA PRO A 96 -0.96 8.82 -11.12
C PRO A 96 -2.12 9.82 -11.17
N ASP A 97 -3.35 9.32 -11.07
CA ASP A 97 -4.57 10.13 -11.12
C ASP A 97 -5.00 10.68 -9.76
N VAL A 98 -4.41 10.17 -8.68
CA VAL A 98 -4.68 10.64 -7.31
C VAL A 98 -3.40 11.21 -6.71
N ILE A 99 -3.42 12.51 -6.42
CA ILE A 99 -2.32 13.23 -5.78
C ILE A 99 -2.84 13.82 -4.47
N ARG A 100 -2.18 13.52 -3.35
CA ARG A 100 -2.54 14.01 -2.02
C ARG A 100 -1.37 14.74 -1.39
N ASP A 101 -1.56 16.03 -1.13
CA ASP A 101 -0.65 16.79 -0.28
C ASP A 101 -0.94 16.45 1.19
N VAL A 102 0.05 15.89 1.84
CA VAL A 102 0.05 15.50 3.26
C VAL A 102 1.10 16.28 4.05
N SER A 103 1.57 17.42 3.54
CA SER A 103 2.57 18.28 4.18
C SER A 103 2.19 18.65 5.62
N SER A 104 0.90 18.91 5.87
CA SER A 104 0.38 19.24 7.21
C SER A 104 0.49 18.08 8.21
N PHE A 105 0.70 16.85 7.75
CA PHE A 105 0.83 15.65 8.57
C PHE A 105 2.25 15.07 8.58
N ILE A 106 3.22 15.77 7.98
CA ILE A 106 4.57 15.23 7.78
C ILE A 106 5.27 14.86 9.10
N GLU A 107 5.08 15.65 10.16
CA GLU A 107 5.66 15.36 11.48
C GLU A 107 5.12 14.05 12.05
N LYS A 108 3.80 13.85 11.97
CA LYS A 108 3.12 12.63 12.43
C LYS A 108 3.59 11.40 11.64
N LYS A 109 3.74 11.55 10.31
CA LYS A 109 4.23 10.51 9.40
C LYS A 109 5.68 10.13 9.72
N LEU A 110 6.56 11.11 9.91
CA LEU A 110 7.95 10.88 10.27
C LEU A 110 8.09 10.23 11.65
N ALA A 111 7.32 10.66 12.64
CA ALA A 111 7.30 10.05 13.97
C ALA A 111 6.90 8.56 13.89
N ALA A 112 5.89 8.23 13.09
CA ALA A 112 5.47 6.85 12.86
C ALA A 112 6.57 6.01 12.20
N ILE A 113 7.20 6.52 11.14
CA ILE A 113 8.31 5.86 10.42
C ILE A 113 9.50 5.64 11.37
N GLN A 114 9.89 6.65 12.15
CA GLN A 114 11.02 6.55 13.09
C GLN A 114 10.77 5.55 14.22
N ALA A 115 9.52 5.26 14.58
CA ALA A 115 9.18 4.22 15.54
C ALA A 115 9.47 2.79 15.01
N HIS A 116 9.78 2.63 13.71
CA HIS A 116 10.27 1.39 13.09
C HIS A 116 11.80 1.39 12.92
N ARG A 117 12.55 1.80 13.96
CA ARG A 117 14.01 2.05 13.91
C ARG A 117 14.82 1.01 13.12
N SER A 118 14.63 -0.28 13.35
CA SER A 118 15.40 -1.34 12.67
C SER A 118 15.22 -1.40 11.15
N GLN A 119 14.10 -0.88 10.62
CA GLN A 119 13.78 -0.87 9.19
C GLN A 119 13.97 0.52 8.56
N THR A 120 13.91 1.58 9.36
CA THR A 120 13.88 2.96 8.84
C THR A 120 15.19 3.70 9.02
N GLU A 121 16.15 3.15 9.76
CA GLU A 121 17.46 3.78 9.93
C GLU A 121 18.21 3.94 8.60
N GLY A 122 18.13 2.94 7.71
CA GLY A 122 18.72 3.01 6.37
C GLY A 122 18.06 4.05 5.47
N LEU A 123 16.72 4.09 5.45
CA LEU A 123 15.93 5.09 4.71
C LEU A 123 16.24 6.51 5.19
N MET A 124 16.28 6.71 6.51
CA MET A 124 16.53 8.03 7.12
C MET A 124 17.98 8.47 6.96
N LYS A 125 18.95 7.55 7.01
CA LYS A 125 20.36 7.84 6.68
C LYS A 125 20.53 8.20 5.20
N ALA A 126 19.87 7.48 4.29
CA ALA A 126 19.90 7.77 2.86
C ALA A 126 19.27 9.13 2.54
N ALA A 127 18.15 9.47 3.17
CA ALA A 127 17.52 10.78 3.06
C ALA A 127 18.43 11.90 3.59
N LYS A 128 19.00 11.74 4.79
CA LYS A 128 19.94 12.72 5.37
C LYS A 128 21.19 12.92 4.51
N LYS A 129 21.73 11.86 3.90
CA LYS A 129 22.96 11.93 3.08
C LYS A 129 22.76 12.65 1.74
N ARG A 130 21.52 12.65 1.21
CA ARG A 130 21.19 13.36 -0.05
C ARG A 130 21.17 14.89 0.10
N GLY A 131 21.02 15.41 1.33
CA GLY A 131 20.88 16.85 1.58
C GLY A 131 19.60 17.46 0.99
N GLY A 132 19.28 18.70 1.39
CA GLY A 132 18.07 19.39 0.95
C GLY A 132 16.78 18.78 1.52
N ASP A 133 15.67 19.03 0.83
CA ASP A 133 14.32 18.60 1.22
C ASP A 133 14.11 17.12 0.82
N ALA A 134 15.01 16.25 1.27
CA ALA A 134 15.12 14.83 0.91
C ALA A 134 13.90 13.98 1.33
N LEU A 135 12.94 14.60 2.01
CA LEU A 135 11.69 14.03 2.47
C LEU A 135 10.47 14.70 1.78
N GLU A 136 10.67 15.58 0.80
CA GLU A 136 9.56 16.19 0.02
C GLU A 136 8.65 15.15 -0.60
N TRP A 137 9.24 14.06 -1.08
CA TRP A 137 8.47 12.96 -1.65
C TRP A 137 7.51 12.32 -0.62
N LEU A 138 7.76 12.44 0.70
CA LEU A 138 6.85 11.99 1.75
C LEU A 138 5.67 12.95 1.97
N LYS A 139 5.81 14.22 1.56
CA LYS A 139 4.75 15.24 1.65
C LYS A 139 3.69 15.10 0.57
N THR A 140 3.98 14.40 -0.53
CA THR A 140 3.01 14.16 -1.61
C THR A 140 2.84 12.66 -1.86
N GLU A 141 1.66 12.14 -1.59
CA GLU A 141 1.29 10.77 -1.91
C GLU A 141 0.66 10.70 -3.30
N ARG A 142 1.00 9.63 -4.04
CA ARG A 142 0.58 9.42 -5.42
C ARG A 142 0.02 8.01 -5.56
N PHE A 143 -1.15 7.91 -6.17
CA PHE A 143 -1.82 6.63 -6.40
C PHE A 143 -2.40 6.58 -7.81
N TRP A 144 -2.55 5.35 -8.31
CA TRP A 144 -3.33 5.02 -9.48
C TRP A 144 -4.66 4.42 -9.04
N THR A 145 -5.78 4.88 -9.57
CA THR A 145 -7.06 4.19 -9.40
C THR A 145 -7.04 2.91 -10.24
N TYR A 146 -7.19 1.76 -9.58
CA TYR A 146 -7.19 0.47 -10.26
C TYR A 146 -8.28 0.41 -11.35
N LYS A 147 -7.91 -0.10 -12.53
CA LYS A 147 -8.82 -0.25 -13.67
C LYS A 147 -9.24 -1.71 -13.75
N TRP A 148 -10.55 -1.94 -13.76
CA TRP A 148 -11.11 -3.28 -13.89
C TRP A 148 -11.23 -3.65 -15.37
N ASP A 149 -10.85 -4.88 -15.70
CA ASP A 149 -10.87 -5.39 -17.09
C ASP A 149 -12.21 -6.04 -17.49
N ASP A 150 -13.29 -5.80 -16.73
CA ASP A 150 -14.57 -6.54 -16.84
C ASP A 150 -15.80 -5.70 -17.21
#